data_AF-A0A8S3DB45-F1
#
_entry.id   AF-A0A8S3DB45-F1
#
_cell.length_a   1.000
_cell.length_b   1.000
_cell.length_c   1.000
_cell.angle_alpha   90.00
_cell.angle_beta   90.00
_cell.angle_gamma   90.00
#
_symmetry.space_group_name_H-M   'P 1'
#
loop_
_entity.id
_entity.type
_entity.pdbx_description
1 polymer ?
#
loop_
_entity_poly.entity_id
_entity_poly.type
_entity_poly.pdbx_seq_one_letter_code
_entity_poly.pdbx_strand_id
1 'polypeptide(L)'
;EDVKSIDFGRSVAWLDDKGTLAILVGKSGNRTGLQSEIQVFTNISSHPTSVSILPKYAFPNNQQKLHGIPYKFGWRRRSYLFILVHSRNLLILRDDGKLIHIPSADPGFCSMERVEIPEVYRELLTCLDSDICAPLPIASLRNDSSTNESTSMVYSFLSKPCVSGTYKNIDGFGPCTVCPPGTKNPGGNNSSDCQPCKPIEFCSLGARSEVNLTVFNSATQVFSYPDSPIIDNYDDLPLPDPQGNDWKIFQLLNDQNFTMAVNLINTGAKCDHIDVHHNKRTGHSEKISKTYCNDLNNNFTTSFSFQTPTHTSTAQVTINGPYFIGAIRLCLHGLPKYVNDEDEYRELKELDVCTLFHTDKQTIGLSTYFYVDLVRVLNVTKPLRRSQHTNYSGVWKPITTYIDNLSEELYYAKYGEYLRYASDQTTFTIKFKEQNYYVQNNKSPIIRRGAITFHTFMFMFLLIDTIAMLFILYKLWGQPLVRCLLQLCYKSREQECQSSHGETAIV
;
A
#
# COMPACT_ATOMS: atom_id res chain seq x y z
N GLU A 1 -14.33 9.48 -19.57
CA GLU A 1 -15.58 9.42 -18.79
C GLU A 1 -16.51 10.49 -19.32
N ASP A 2 -17.80 10.19 -19.42
CA ASP A 2 -18.80 11.21 -19.74
C ASP A 2 -18.86 12.22 -18.60
N VAL A 3 -18.70 13.50 -18.94
CA VAL A 3 -19.08 14.58 -18.03
C VAL A 3 -20.54 14.36 -17.69
N LYS A 4 -20.77 14.03 -16.42
CA LYS A 4 -22.11 13.89 -15.84
C LYS A 4 -22.82 15.22 -16.04
N SER A 5 -23.75 15.27 -17.00
CA SER A 5 -24.70 16.37 -17.08
C SER A 5 -25.53 16.34 -15.80
N ILE A 6 -25.31 17.32 -14.92
CA ILE A 6 -26.20 17.61 -13.81
C ILE A 6 -27.46 18.20 -14.43
N ASP A 7 -28.51 17.37 -14.54
CA ASP A 7 -29.82 17.88 -14.92
C ASP A 7 -30.40 18.59 -13.69
N PHE A 8 -30.80 19.86 -13.85
CA PHE A 8 -31.26 20.67 -12.72
C PHE A 8 -32.47 20.02 -12.05
N GLY A 9 -32.38 19.92 -10.72
CA GLY A 9 -33.41 19.29 -9.89
C GLY A 9 -34.77 19.96 -10.00
N ARG A 10 -35.83 19.17 -10.13
CA ARG A 10 -37.22 19.66 -10.12
C ARG A 10 -37.73 19.99 -8.71
N SER A 11 -37.00 19.65 -7.66
CA SER A 11 -37.34 19.94 -6.26
C SER A 11 -36.16 20.63 -5.59
N VAL A 12 -36.46 21.79 -5.02
CA VAL A 12 -35.53 22.65 -4.29
C VAL A 12 -36.20 23.02 -2.97
N ALA A 13 -35.48 22.91 -1.87
CA ALA A 13 -35.99 23.32 -0.56
C ALA A 13 -34.92 24.07 0.23
N TRP A 14 -35.32 25.20 0.82
CA TRP A 14 -34.50 25.93 1.78
C TRP A 14 -34.57 25.21 3.12
N LEU A 15 -33.41 24.81 3.63
CA LEU A 15 -33.28 24.06 4.87
C LEU A 15 -33.33 24.96 6.10
N ASP A 16 -32.85 26.20 5.95
CA ASP A 16 -32.80 27.21 7.00
C ASP A 16 -32.90 28.63 6.39
N ASP A 17 -33.02 29.62 7.28
CA ASP A 17 -32.97 31.06 6.99
C ASP A 17 -31.54 31.58 6.75
N LYS A 18 -30.52 30.73 6.91
CA LYS A 18 -29.09 31.06 6.77
C LYS A 18 -28.54 30.75 5.37
N GLY A 19 -29.42 30.46 4.42
CA GLY A 19 -29.04 30.23 3.03
C GLY A 19 -28.54 28.81 2.74
N THR A 20 -29.00 27.82 3.51
CA THR A 20 -28.79 26.40 3.19
C THR A 20 -29.89 25.89 2.26
N LEU A 21 -29.49 25.31 1.13
CA LEU A 21 -30.36 24.86 0.05
C LEU A 21 -30.12 23.38 -0.26
N ALA A 22 -31.17 22.57 -0.25
CA ALA A 22 -31.13 21.21 -0.76
C ALA A 22 -31.75 21.13 -2.16
N ILE A 23 -31.02 20.52 -3.11
CA ILE A 23 -31.45 20.30 -4.48
C ILE A 23 -31.38 18.80 -4.78
N LEU A 24 -32.46 18.23 -5.28
CA LEU A 24 -32.44 16.86 -5.82
C LEU A 24 -31.83 16.86 -7.21
N VAL A 25 -30.61 16.38 -7.37
CA VAL A 25 -29.90 16.34 -8.65
C VAL A 25 -30.04 14.97 -9.33
N GLY A 26 -30.35 14.98 -10.63
CA GLY A 26 -30.28 13.78 -11.46
C GLY A 26 -28.85 13.54 -11.93
N LYS A 27 -28.34 12.32 -11.71
CA LYS A 27 -27.02 11.88 -12.17
C LYS A 27 -27.19 10.86 -13.30
N SER A 28 -26.90 11.30 -14.52
CA SER A 28 -26.92 10.40 -15.67
C SER A 28 -25.73 9.44 -15.60
N GLY A 29 -26.00 8.16 -15.34
CA GLY A 29 -25.00 7.08 -15.31
C GLY A 29 -24.94 6.33 -16.64
N ASN A 30 -23.74 5.91 -17.06
CA ASN A 30 -23.50 5.60 -18.46
C ASN A 30 -24.13 4.30 -18.99
N ARG A 31 -24.47 3.30 -18.15
CA ARG A 31 -25.10 2.04 -18.64
C ARG A 31 -26.08 1.30 -17.72
N THR A 32 -26.33 1.69 -16.46
CA THR A 32 -27.15 0.86 -15.55
C THR A 32 -28.06 1.65 -14.60
N GLY A 33 -28.77 2.64 -15.12
CA GLY A 33 -29.85 3.35 -14.41
C GLY A 33 -29.50 4.80 -14.09
N LEU A 34 -30.50 5.67 -14.20
CA LEU A 34 -30.40 7.03 -13.70
C LEU A 34 -30.30 6.94 -12.17
N GLN A 35 -29.25 7.51 -11.60
CA GLN A 35 -29.14 7.70 -10.16
C GLN A 35 -29.57 9.13 -9.84
N SER A 36 -30.06 9.38 -8.64
CA SER A 36 -30.21 10.74 -8.14
C SER A 36 -29.43 10.90 -6.85
N GLU A 37 -29.13 12.13 -6.49
CA GLU A 37 -28.50 12.49 -5.24
C GLU A 37 -29.08 13.80 -4.74
N ILE A 38 -29.21 13.97 -3.43
CA ILE A 38 -29.60 15.25 -2.84
C ILE A 38 -28.31 16.00 -2.52
N GLN A 39 -28.11 17.13 -3.18
CA GLN A 39 -26.99 18.02 -2.95
C GLN A 39 -27.42 19.16 -2.02
N VAL A 40 -26.67 19.36 -0.94
CA VAL A 40 -26.90 20.44 0.03
C VAL A 40 -25.80 21.48 -0.13
N PHE A 41 -26.22 22.71 -0.40
CA PHE A 41 -25.39 23.89 -0.52
C PHE A 41 -25.60 24.75 0.73
N THR A 42 -24.53 25.32 1.29
CA THR A 42 -24.60 26.21 2.46
C THR A 42 -24.03 27.58 2.11
N ASN A 43 -24.43 28.63 2.83
CA ASN A 43 -23.94 30.00 2.64
C ASN A 43 -24.23 30.55 1.23
N ILE A 44 -25.38 30.24 0.64
CA ILE A 44 -25.81 30.89 -0.58
C ILE A 44 -26.20 32.33 -0.22
N SER A 45 -25.27 33.25 -0.37
CA SER A 45 -25.55 34.68 -0.20
C SER A 45 -26.36 35.19 -1.40
N SER A 46 -27.23 36.17 -1.17
CA SER A 46 -28.00 36.82 -2.24
C SER A 46 -27.14 37.64 -3.21
N HIS A 47 -25.84 37.82 -2.94
CA HIS A 47 -24.92 38.53 -3.82
C HIS A 47 -24.16 37.54 -4.71
N PRO A 48 -24.33 37.61 -6.05
CA PRO A 48 -23.65 36.75 -6.99
C PRO A 48 -22.20 37.20 -7.15
N THR A 49 -21.30 36.71 -6.30
CA THR A 49 -19.88 36.64 -6.67
C THR A 49 -19.71 35.38 -7.53
N SER A 50 -18.96 35.48 -8.63
CA SER A 50 -18.79 34.46 -9.68
C SER A 50 -18.03 33.20 -9.25
N VAL A 51 -18.07 32.84 -7.98
CA VAL A 51 -17.41 31.67 -7.42
C VAL A 51 -18.32 30.46 -7.60
N SER A 52 -17.84 29.44 -8.30
CA SER A 52 -18.50 28.14 -8.41
C SER A 52 -18.78 27.56 -7.01
N ILE A 53 -20.06 27.54 -6.60
CA ILE A 53 -20.48 26.98 -5.31
C ILE A 53 -20.57 25.45 -5.48
N LEU A 54 -19.61 24.73 -4.89
CA LEU A 54 -19.67 23.28 -4.81
C LEU A 54 -20.65 22.85 -3.71
N PRO A 55 -21.39 21.74 -3.89
CA PRO A 55 -22.26 21.22 -2.84
C PRO A 55 -21.42 20.81 -1.63
N LYS A 56 -21.86 21.20 -0.43
CA LYS A 56 -21.17 20.85 0.82
C LYS A 56 -21.42 19.40 1.22
N TYR A 57 -22.61 18.88 0.93
CA TYR A 57 -22.97 17.49 1.17
C TYR A 57 -23.71 16.90 -0.03
N ALA A 58 -23.49 15.62 -0.31
CA ALA A 58 -24.24 14.87 -1.32
C ALA A 58 -24.71 13.55 -0.71
N PHE A 59 -26.02 13.33 -0.70
CA PHE A 59 -26.64 12.10 -0.21
C PHE A 59 -27.03 11.23 -1.41
N PRO A 60 -26.43 10.04 -1.58
CA PRO A 60 -26.79 9.15 -2.67
C PRO A 60 -28.23 8.68 -2.47
N ASN A 61 -29.09 8.86 -3.49
CA ASN A 61 -30.42 8.27 -3.51
C ASN A 61 -30.35 6.91 -4.23
N ASN A 62 -29.53 6.03 -3.67
CA ASN A 62 -29.24 4.68 -4.18
C ASN A 62 -30.45 3.72 -4.06
N GLN A 63 -31.45 4.06 -3.26
CA GLN A 63 -32.65 3.24 -3.05
C GLN A 63 -33.76 3.48 -4.08
N GLN A 64 -33.69 4.55 -4.88
CA GLN A 64 -34.59 4.74 -6.01
C GLN A 64 -33.94 4.24 -7.30
N LYS A 65 -34.38 3.06 -7.75
CA LYS A 65 -34.20 2.69 -9.15
C LYS A 65 -35.19 3.52 -9.96
N LEU A 66 -34.69 4.58 -10.60
CA LEU A 66 -35.47 5.28 -11.63
C LEU A 66 -35.71 4.27 -12.76
N HIS A 67 -36.85 3.57 -12.73
CA HIS A 67 -37.16 2.54 -13.70
C HIS A 67 -37.22 3.18 -15.09
N GLY A 68 -36.19 2.94 -15.90
CA GLY A 68 -36.17 3.30 -17.30
C GLY A 68 -37.13 2.39 -18.04
N ILE A 69 -38.39 2.80 -18.18
CA ILE A 69 -39.27 2.18 -19.17
C ILE A 69 -38.67 2.51 -20.55
N PRO A 70 -38.46 1.53 -21.44
CA PRO A 70 -37.91 1.78 -22.77
C PRO A 70 -38.76 2.82 -23.51
N TYR A 71 -38.07 3.71 -24.24
CA TYR A 71 -38.56 4.93 -24.92
C TYR A 71 -39.64 4.74 -26.00
N LYS A 72 -40.39 3.63 -26.02
CA LYS A 72 -41.45 3.39 -26.99
C LYS A 72 -42.81 3.57 -26.31
N PHE A 73 -43.43 4.72 -26.62
CA PHE A 73 -44.84 5.08 -26.36
C PHE A 73 -45.25 5.49 -24.93
N GLY A 74 -45.60 6.77 -24.81
CA GLY A 74 -46.45 7.30 -23.75
C GLY A 74 -45.70 8.08 -22.67
N TRP A 75 -45.91 9.40 -22.65
CA TRP A 75 -45.41 10.32 -21.62
C TRP A 75 -46.05 10.03 -20.25
N ARG A 76 -45.63 8.97 -19.56
CA ARG A 76 -45.87 8.87 -18.12
C ARG A 76 -44.75 9.59 -17.38
N ARG A 77 -45.12 10.73 -16.78
CA ARG A 77 -44.23 11.59 -15.98
C ARG A 77 -43.63 10.75 -14.85
N ARG A 78 -42.29 10.75 -14.77
CA ARG A 78 -41.55 10.13 -13.68
C ARG A 78 -41.93 10.82 -12.37
N SER A 79 -42.27 10.05 -11.35
CA SER A 79 -42.63 10.52 -10.02
C SER A 79 -41.36 11.06 -9.34
N TYR A 80 -41.29 12.36 -9.11
CA TYR A 80 -40.16 13.00 -8.45
C TYR A 80 -40.38 13.01 -6.94
N LEU A 81 -39.29 12.94 -6.17
CA LEU A 81 -39.38 13.14 -4.73
C LEU A 81 -39.83 14.56 -4.43
N PHE A 82 -40.76 14.70 -3.48
CA PHE A 82 -41.01 16.00 -2.87
C PHE A 82 -40.07 16.14 -1.68
N ILE A 83 -39.22 17.16 -1.75
CA ILE A 83 -38.45 17.60 -0.59
C ILE A 83 -39.32 18.58 0.18
N LEU A 84 -39.69 18.21 1.40
CA LEU A 84 -40.38 19.05 2.35
C LEU A 84 -39.43 19.37 3.49
N VAL A 85 -39.35 20.63 3.88
CA VAL A 85 -38.58 21.04 5.06
C VAL A 85 -39.58 21.52 6.09
N HIS A 86 -39.53 20.92 7.27
CA HIS A 86 -40.38 21.34 8.39
C HIS A 86 -39.59 21.34 9.69
N SER A 87 -39.52 22.48 10.36
CA SER A 87 -38.93 22.61 11.70
C SER A 87 -37.50 22.04 11.81
N ARG A 88 -36.62 22.39 10.86
CA ARG A 88 -35.25 21.87 10.70
C ARG A 88 -35.14 20.38 10.36
N ASN A 89 -36.22 19.74 9.96
CA ASN A 89 -36.20 18.37 9.45
C ASN A 89 -36.35 18.36 7.94
N LEU A 90 -35.56 17.51 7.29
CA LEU A 90 -35.63 17.26 5.87
C LEU A 90 -36.46 15.99 5.65
N LEU A 91 -37.65 16.17 5.12
CA LEU A 91 -38.57 15.12 4.74
C LEU A 91 -38.48 14.91 3.24
N ILE A 92 -38.26 13.67 2.83
CA ILE A 92 -38.13 13.29 1.44
C ILE A 92 -39.20 12.25 1.16
N LEU A 93 -40.25 12.65 0.45
CA LEU A 93 -41.32 11.74 0.04
C LEU A 93 -40.89 11.03 -1.25
N ARG A 94 -40.77 9.70 -1.19
CA ARG A 94 -40.44 8.85 -2.33
C ARG A 94 -41.67 8.57 -3.19
N ASP A 95 -41.39 8.14 -4.42
CA ASP A 95 -42.39 7.72 -5.40
C ASP A 95 -43.14 6.43 -5.03
N ASP A 96 -42.53 5.59 -4.19
CA ASP A 96 -43.16 4.39 -3.60
C ASP A 96 -44.04 4.72 -2.38
N GLY A 97 -44.29 6.01 -2.10
CA GLY A 97 -45.11 6.47 -0.98
C GLY A 97 -44.39 6.45 0.38
N LYS A 98 -43.11 6.04 0.42
CA LYS A 98 -42.33 6.03 1.67
C LYS A 98 -41.77 7.40 1.99
N LEU A 99 -41.71 7.72 3.28
CA LEU A 99 -41.15 8.97 3.77
C LEU A 99 -39.76 8.72 4.36
N ILE A 100 -38.75 9.42 3.86
CA ILE A 100 -37.44 9.48 4.52
C ILE A 100 -37.42 10.74 5.38
N HIS A 101 -37.18 10.58 6.67
CA HIS A 101 -37.02 11.67 7.62
C HIS A 101 -35.55 11.79 8.02
N ILE A 102 -34.93 12.91 7.67
CA ILE A 102 -33.58 13.26 8.07
C ILE A 102 -33.70 14.42 9.06
N PRO A 103 -33.51 14.23 10.37
CA PRO A 103 -33.51 15.33 11.31
C PRO A 103 -32.19 16.11 11.20
N SER A 104 -32.27 17.43 11.39
CA SER A 104 -31.07 18.24 11.61
C SER A 104 -30.47 17.82 12.95
N ALA A 105 -29.17 17.57 12.94
CA ALA A 105 -28.45 17.23 14.15
C ALA A 105 -27.79 18.50 14.72
N ASP A 106 -27.83 18.61 16.05
CA ASP A 106 -27.17 19.67 16.80
C ASP A 106 -25.64 19.57 16.67
N PRO A 107 -24.87 20.62 17.04
CA PRO A 107 -23.42 20.59 17.01
C PRO A 107 -22.88 19.42 17.83
N GLY A 108 -21.90 18.72 17.27
CA GLY A 108 -21.35 17.49 17.84
C GLY A 108 -22.12 16.21 17.51
N PHE A 109 -23.19 16.29 16.71
CA PHE A 109 -23.95 15.11 16.27
C PHE A 109 -24.08 15.01 14.74
N CYS A 110 -24.03 13.80 14.21
CA CYS A 110 -24.30 13.47 12.81
C CYS A 110 -25.62 12.73 12.65
N SER A 111 -26.26 12.91 11.49
CA SER A 111 -27.44 12.14 11.10
C SER A 111 -26.96 10.87 10.38
N MET A 112 -27.01 9.72 11.06
CA MET A 112 -26.66 8.42 10.45
C MET A 112 -27.91 7.66 10.03
N GLU A 113 -27.83 6.97 8.89
CA GLU A 113 -28.90 6.10 8.40
C GLU A 113 -29.17 4.99 9.41
N ARG A 114 -30.43 4.85 9.83
CA ARG A 114 -30.91 3.67 10.55
C ARG A 114 -32.00 3.03 9.72
N VAL A 115 -31.82 1.75 9.40
CA VAL A 115 -32.91 0.95 8.85
C VAL A 115 -33.81 0.57 10.03
N GLU A 116 -34.96 1.23 10.16
CA GLU A 116 -36.01 0.76 11.07
C GLU A 116 -36.76 -0.39 10.39
N ILE A 117 -36.71 -1.56 11.02
CA ILE A 117 -37.57 -2.69 10.69
C ILE A 117 -38.90 -2.43 11.42
N PRO A 118 -40.06 -2.48 10.75
CA PRO A 118 -41.36 -2.24 11.38
C PRO A 118 -41.57 -3.14 12.60
N GLU A 119 -42.22 -2.63 13.65
CA GLU A 119 -42.48 -3.36 14.90
C GLU A 119 -43.16 -4.73 14.70
N VAL A 120 -43.92 -4.90 13.61
CA VAL A 120 -44.58 -6.16 13.23
C VAL A 120 -43.58 -7.32 13.02
N TYR A 121 -42.30 -7.04 12.72
CA TYR A 121 -41.26 -8.06 12.58
C TYR A 121 -40.40 -8.24 13.84
N ARG A 122 -40.62 -7.46 14.90
CA ARG A 122 -39.87 -7.56 16.16
C ARG A 122 -40.32 -8.75 17.00
N GLU A 123 -41.58 -9.19 16.86
CA GLU A 123 -42.10 -10.36 17.58
C GLU A 123 -41.64 -11.70 17.01
N LEU A 124 -41.09 -11.73 15.79
CA LEU A 124 -40.59 -12.95 15.12
C LEU A 124 -39.08 -13.20 15.29
N LEU A 125 -38.38 -12.36 16.07
CA LEU A 125 -36.93 -12.43 16.29
C LEU A 125 -36.57 -12.59 17.77
N THR A 126 -37.35 -13.37 18.50
CA THR A 126 -36.92 -13.94 19.79
C THR A 126 -36.45 -15.38 19.57
N CYS A 127 -35.13 -15.57 19.51
CA CYS A 127 -34.52 -16.82 19.92
C CYS A 127 -33.63 -16.52 21.12
N LEU A 128 -33.95 -17.21 22.22
CA LEU A 128 -33.23 -17.25 23.47
C LEU A 128 -31.84 -17.87 23.28
N ASP A 129 -30.97 -17.59 24.24
CA ASP A 129 -29.60 -18.09 24.42
C ASP A 129 -29.32 -19.49 23.85
N SER A 130 -28.15 -19.59 23.21
CA SER A 130 -27.36 -20.76 22.81
C SER A 130 -27.23 -21.05 21.31
N ASP A 131 -26.02 -21.48 20.97
CA ASP A 131 -25.36 -21.44 19.67
C ASP A 131 -26.05 -22.19 18.51
N ILE A 132 -25.77 -21.67 17.30
CA ILE A 132 -25.99 -22.21 15.94
C ILE A 132 -27.29 -21.77 15.25
N CYS A 133 -27.17 -20.83 14.30
CA CYS A 133 -28.18 -20.55 13.28
C CYS A 133 -27.71 -21.10 11.91
N ALA A 134 -28.41 -22.11 11.38
CA ALA A 134 -28.39 -22.48 9.97
C ALA A 134 -29.66 -21.94 9.29
N PRO A 135 -29.61 -21.46 8.02
CA PRO A 135 -30.79 -20.96 7.34
C PRO A 135 -31.69 -22.11 6.85
N LEU A 136 -32.98 -22.09 7.23
CA LEU A 136 -34.01 -22.91 6.59
C LEU A 136 -34.64 -22.17 5.38
N PRO A 137 -35.02 -22.89 4.31
CA PRO A 137 -35.54 -22.28 3.09
C PRO A 137 -37.01 -21.88 3.24
N ILE A 138 -37.32 -20.66 2.79
CA ILE A 138 -38.67 -20.10 2.75
C ILE A 138 -39.42 -20.72 1.58
N ALA A 139 -40.18 -21.78 1.85
CA ALA A 139 -41.23 -22.27 0.96
C ALA A 139 -42.42 -22.70 1.81
N SER A 140 -43.35 -21.77 2.03
CA SER A 140 -44.76 -21.98 2.37
C SER A 140 -45.22 -20.83 3.26
N LEU A 141 -45.89 -19.84 2.67
CA LEU A 141 -47.06 -19.18 3.26
C LEU A 141 -47.71 -18.36 2.14
N ARG A 142 -48.71 -18.99 1.54
CA ARG A 142 -49.59 -18.45 0.52
C ARG A 142 -50.99 -18.37 1.16
N ASN A 143 -51.69 -17.26 0.89
CA ASN A 143 -53.11 -16.96 1.19
C ASN A 143 -53.43 -16.67 2.67
N ASP A 144 -54.23 -15.68 3.07
CA ASP A 144 -55.39 -15.04 2.43
C ASP A 144 -55.68 -13.60 2.94
N SER A 145 -56.49 -12.88 2.16
CA SER A 145 -57.47 -11.81 2.50
C SER A 145 -57.02 -10.45 3.07
N SER A 146 -56.95 -9.47 2.16
CA SER A 146 -57.70 -8.20 2.17
C SER A 146 -57.91 -7.43 3.51
N THR A 147 -56.88 -6.77 3.98
CA THR A 147 -56.96 -5.37 4.47
C THR A 147 -55.74 -4.63 3.94
N ASN A 148 -55.96 -3.67 3.04
CA ASN A 148 -54.90 -2.78 2.54
C ASN A 148 -54.54 -1.76 3.63
N GLU A 149 -53.99 -2.21 4.75
CA GLU A 149 -53.14 -1.34 5.56
C GLU A 149 -51.79 -1.28 4.88
N SER A 150 -51.67 -0.35 3.94
CA SER A 150 -50.39 0.09 3.42
C SER A 150 -49.60 0.70 4.59
N THR A 151 -48.89 -0.16 5.32
CA THR A 151 -47.93 0.21 6.34
C THR A 151 -46.83 1.03 5.67
N SER A 152 -47.01 2.35 5.70
CA SER A 152 -46.04 3.32 5.24
C SER A 152 -44.76 3.17 6.07
N MET A 153 -43.76 2.49 5.52
CA MET A 153 -42.43 2.43 6.13
C MET A 153 -41.81 3.84 6.09
N VAL A 154 -41.59 4.41 7.27
CA VAL A 154 -40.82 5.65 7.44
C VAL A 154 -39.36 5.25 7.69
N TYR A 155 -38.43 5.77 6.88
CA TYR A 155 -37.00 5.63 7.13
C TYR A 155 -36.52 6.85 7.90
N SER A 156 -36.15 6.70 9.16
CA SER A 156 -35.68 7.81 10.01
C SER A 156 -34.17 7.72 10.22
N PHE A 157 -33.47 8.84 10.03
CA PHE A 157 -32.07 8.99 10.44
C PHE A 157 -32.01 9.33 11.92
N LEU A 158 -31.03 8.78 12.63
CA LEU A 158 -30.79 9.12 14.04
C LEU A 158 -29.63 10.09 14.19
N SER A 159 -29.80 11.03 15.11
CA SER A 159 -28.72 11.87 15.62
C SER A 159 -27.79 11.02 16.50
N LYS A 160 -26.52 10.93 16.13
CA LYS A 160 -25.48 10.22 16.88
C LYS A 160 -24.28 11.14 17.12
N PRO A 161 -23.62 11.07 18.29
CA PRO A 161 -22.45 11.91 18.55
C PRO A 161 -21.33 11.61 17.54
N CYS A 162 -20.54 12.63 17.21
CA CYS A 162 -19.39 12.48 16.33
C CYS A 162 -18.41 11.45 16.89
N VAL A 163 -17.90 10.61 15.99
CA VAL A 163 -16.89 9.61 16.35
C VAL A 163 -15.53 10.27 16.57
N SER A 164 -14.62 9.57 17.26
CA SER A 164 -13.24 10.02 17.48
C SER A 164 -12.58 10.47 16.17
N GLY A 165 -11.86 11.59 16.21
CA GLY A 165 -11.23 12.22 15.05
C GLY A 165 -12.15 13.07 14.16
N THR A 166 -13.45 13.16 14.47
CA THR A 166 -14.41 13.97 13.71
C THR A 166 -15.16 14.96 14.60
N TYR A 167 -15.63 16.08 14.06
CA TYR A 167 -16.37 17.12 14.77
C TYR A 167 -17.49 17.71 13.90
N LYS A 168 -18.42 18.43 14.52
CA LYS A 168 -19.43 19.20 13.79
C LYS A 168 -19.79 20.47 14.55
N ASN A 169 -19.35 21.61 14.03
CA ASN A 169 -19.48 22.91 14.69
C ASN A 169 -20.77 23.67 14.35
N ILE A 170 -21.61 23.14 13.46
CA ILE A 170 -22.85 23.78 13.02
C ILE A 170 -24.01 22.80 13.06
N ASP A 171 -25.20 23.32 13.39
CA ASP A 171 -26.46 22.63 13.20
C ASP A 171 -26.59 22.26 11.72
N GLY A 172 -27.11 21.06 11.43
CA GLY A 172 -27.50 20.73 10.07
C GLY A 172 -27.55 19.24 9.78
N PHE A 173 -27.72 18.91 8.51
CA PHE A 173 -27.77 17.53 8.04
C PHE A 173 -26.38 17.03 7.66
N GLY A 174 -26.17 15.72 7.77
CA GLY A 174 -24.97 15.07 7.25
C GLY A 174 -23.92 14.66 8.29
N PRO A 175 -22.83 14.04 7.82
CA PRO A 175 -21.81 13.44 8.65
C PRO A 175 -20.95 14.48 9.38
N CYS A 176 -20.23 14.04 10.41
CA CYS A 176 -19.20 14.85 11.04
C CYS A 176 -17.99 15.03 10.10
N THR A 177 -17.32 16.17 10.21
CA THR A 177 -16.12 16.51 9.45
C THR A 177 -14.88 16.01 10.18
N VAL A 178 -13.83 15.61 9.47
CA VAL A 178 -12.55 15.23 10.08
C VAL A 178 -11.89 16.45 10.72
N CYS A 179 -11.30 16.29 11.91
CA CYS A 179 -10.55 17.35 12.57
C CYS A 179 -9.38 17.85 11.70
N PRO A 180 -9.05 19.16 11.71
CA PRO A 180 -7.90 19.68 10.99
C PRO A 180 -6.55 19.21 11.59
N PRO A 181 -5.44 19.28 10.82
CA PRO A 181 -4.12 18.88 11.30
C PRO A 181 -3.72 19.60 12.59
N GLY A 182 -3.06 18.88 13.51
CA GLY A 182 -2.64 19.42 14.81
C GLY A 182 -3.76 19.54 15.86
N THR A 183 -4.95 19.03 15.56
CA THR A 183 -6.07 18.96 16.50
C THR A 183 -6.64 17.54 16.59
N LYS A 184 -7.33 17.21 17.70
CA LYS A 184 -7.96 15.91 17.94
C LYS A 184 -9.34 16.03 18.59
N ASN A 185 -10.20 15.07 18.31
CA ASN A 185 -11.39 14.78 19.11
C ASN A 185 -11.26 13.35 19.67
N PRO A 186 -11.16 13.15 21.00
CA PRO A 186 -11.02 11.81 21.59
C PRO A 186 -12.25 10.90 21.40
N GLY A 187 -13.36 11.41 20.89
CA GLY A 187 -14.60 10.66 20.71
C GLY A 187 -15.35 10.44 22.02
N GLY A 188 -16.57 9.89 21.93
CA GLY A 188 -17.40 9.56 23.10
C GLY A 188 -18.30 10.69 23.61
N ASN A 189 -18.03 11.95 23.26
CA ASN A 189 -18.87 13.11 23.58
C ASN A 189 -19.32 13.85 22.30
N ASN A 190 -20.33 14.71 22.43
CA ASN A 190 -20.79 15.62 21.38
C ASN A 190 -19.72 16.69 21.06
N SER A 191 -18.80 16.38 20.16
CA SER A 191 -17.69 17.27 19.80
C SER A 191 -18.12 18.29 18.75
N SER A 192 -18.44 19.49 19.22
CA SER A 192 -18.66 20.65 18.37
C SER A 192 -17.35 21.26 17.85
N ASP A 193 -16.21 20.96 18.47
CA ASP A 193 -14.89 21.48 18.09
C ASP A 193 -13.77 20.47 18.36
N CYS A 194 -12.63 20.66 17.70
CA CYS A 194 -11.42 19.85 17.85
C CYS A 194 -10.45 20.52 18.83
N GLN A 195 -9.86 19.72 19.73
CA GLN A 195 -8.92 20.21 20.73
C GLN A 195 -7.50 20.25 20.15
N PRO A 196 -6.70 21.30 20.40
CA PRO A 196 -5.30 21.34 19.98
C PRO A 196 -4.50 20.26 20.71
N CYS A 197 -3.53 19.68 20.01
CA CYS A 197 -2.69 18.65 20.60
C CYS A 197 -1.58 19.25 21.46
N LYS A 198 -1.07 18.48 22.43
CA LYS A 198 0.05 18.94 23.25
C LYS A 198 1.32 19.06 22.39
N PRO A 199 2.20 20.06 22.63
CA PRO A 199 3.37 20.34 21.78
C PRO A 199 4.39 19.20 21.65
N ILE A 200 4.37 18.27 22.61
CA ILE A 200 5.34 17.17 22.76
C ILE A 200 4.77 15.80 22.35
N GLU A 201 3.49 15.74 22.01
CA GLU A 201 2.83 14.51 21.58
C GLU A 201 2.56 14.58 20.08
N PHE A 202 3.08 13.61 19.32
CA PHE A 202 2.81 13.51 17.89
C PHE A 202 1.32 13.32 17.66
N CYS A 203 0.70 14.31 17.02
CA CYS A 203 -0.73 14.35 16.79
C CYS A 203 -1.05 14.10 15.32
N SER A 204 -0.97 12.84 14.90
CA SER A 204 -1.54 12.45 13.61
C SER A 204 -3.05 12.62 13.65
N LEU A 205 -3.62 13.15 12.57
CA LEU A 205 -5.04 13.07 12.24
C LEU A 205 -5.54 11.64 12.49
N GLY A 206 -6.15 11.41 13.65
CA GLY A 206 -6.55 10.09 14.07
C GLY A 206 -5.41 9.08 14.12
N ALA A 207 -4.50 9.22 15.10
CA ALA A 207 -3.53 8.16 15.40
C ALA A 207 -4.22 6.80 15.39
N ARG A 208 -3.62 5.80 14.75
CA ARG A 208 -4.22 4.45 14.62
C ARG A 208 -4.59 3.83 15.98
N SER A 209 -3.95 4.29 17.05
CA SER A 209 -4.27 3.95 18.43
C SER A 209 -5.49 4.69 19.02
N GLU A 210 -5.85 5.86 18.50
CA GLU A 210 -6.92 6.74 19.02
C GLU A 210 -8.20 6.73 18.16
N VAL A 211 -8.13 6.25 16.92
CA VAL A 211 -9.27 6.17 16.00
C VAL A 211 -9.59 4.72 15.66
N ASN A 212 -10.84 4.34 15.86
CA ASN A 212 -11.34 3.03 15.45
C ASN A 212 -11.49 2.99 13.92
N LEU A 213 -10.46 2.45 13.26
CA LEU A 213 -10.40 2.34 11.79
C LEU A 213 -11.53 1.50 11.18
N THR A 214 -12.21 0.66 11.97
CA THR A 214 -13.35 -0.15 11.47
C THR A 214 -14.57 0.68 11.08
N VAL A 215 -14.63 1.95 11.50
CA VAL A 215 -15.75 2.87 11.20
C VAL A 215 -15.60 3.54 9.83
N PHE A 216 -14.40 3.51 9.23
CA PHE A 216 -14.11 4.18 7.96
C PHE A 216 -14.07 3.17 6.81
N ASN A 217 -14.75 3.46 5.71
CA ASN A 217 -14.78 2.60 4.53
C ASN A 217 -13.41 2.44 3.85
N SER A 218 -12.51 3.41 4.04
CA SER A 218 -11.12 3.39 3.55
C SER A 218 -10.28 4.41 4.33
N ALA A 219 -9.02 4.07 4.63
CA ALA A 219 -8.06 4.98 5.25
C ALA A 219 -6.75 4.97 4.47
N THR A 220 -6.24 6.15 4.10
CA THR A 220 -4.92 6.33 3.47
C THR A 220 -4.07 7.24 4.33
N GLN A 221 -2.83 6.82 4.59
CA GLN A 221 -1.87 7.63 5.33
C GLN A 221 -1.34 8.75 4.41
N VAL A 222 -1.71 10.00 4.70
CA VAL A 222 -1.32 11.16 3.88
C VAL A 222 0.00 11.79 4.33
N PHE A 223 0.46 11.47 5.55
CA PHE A 223 1.70 12.01 6.11
C PHE A 223 2.67 10.88 6.46
N SER A 224 3.89 11.00 5.95
CA SER A 224 5.04 10.24 6.43
C SER A 224 5.18 10.47 7.94
N TYR A 225 5.67 9.45 8.66
CA TYR A 225 6.13 9.67 10.03
C TYR A 225 7.03 10.92 10.06
N PRO A 226 6.95 11.77 11.11
CA PRO A 226 7.83 12.92 11.22
C PRO A 226 9.25 12.40 11.04
N ASP A 227 10.03 13.10 10.20
CA ASP A 227 11.43 12.77 9.99
C ASP A 227 12.03 12.52 11.37
N SER A 228 12.63 11.34 11.55
CA SER A 228 13.37 11.03 12.77
C SER A 228 14.27 12.23 13.09
N PRO A 229 14.37 12.64 14.36
CA PRO A 229 15.10 13.85 14.76
C PRO A 229 16.42 13.89 13.99
N ILE A 230 16.73 15.06 13.41
CA ILE A 230 17.96 15.28 12.64
C ILE A 230 19.08 14.67 13.46
N ILE A 231 19.63 13.54 12.99
CA ILE A 231 20.81 12.94 13.59
C ILE A 231 21.95 13.83 13.12
N ASP A 232 22.22 14.89 13.87
CA ASP A 232 23.31 15.83 13.66
C ASP A 232 24.65 15.29 14.18
N ASN A 233 24.63 14.15 14.88
CA ASN A 233 25.82 13.39 15.25
C ASN A 233 26.03 12.20 14.31
N TYR A 234 26.61 12.45 13.13
CA TYR A 234 27.01 11.41 12.17
C TYR A 234 28.29 10.66 12.58
N ASP A 235 28.97 11.10 13.65
CA ASP A 235 30.28 10.57 14.05
C ASP A 235 30.22 9.14 14.63
N ASP A 236 29.02 8.64 14.97
CA ASP A 236 28.81 7.27 15.47
C ASP A 236 28.37 6.26 14.40
N LEU A 237 28.15 6.71 13.15
CA LEU A 237 28.02 5.77 12.03
C LEU A 237 29.44 5.36 11.63
N PRO A 238 29.79 4.06 11.65
CA PRO A 238 31.10 3.62 11.19
C PRO A 238 31.21 3.91 9.70
N LEU A 239 31.75 5.10 9.38
CA LEU A 239 32.20 5.41 8.05
C LEU A 239 33.34 4.43 7.75
N PRO A 240 33.32 3.74 6.59
CA PRO A 240 34.40 2.86 6.21
C PRO A 240 35.70 3.65 6.21
N ASP A 241 36.74 3.08 6.82
CA ASP A 241 38.09 3.65 6.86
C ASP A 241 38.48 4.11 5.44
N PRO A 242 38.78 5.40 5.20
CA PRO A 242 39.11 5.92 3.88
C PRO A 242 40.40 5.31 3.30
N GLN A 243 41.18 4.59 4.10
CA GLN A 243 42.34 3.82 3.65
C GLN A 243 42.07 2.30 3.54
N GLY A 244 40.85 1.87 3.87
CA GLY A 244 40.43 0.48 3.90
C GLY A 244 40.02 -0.08 2.54
N ASN A 245 40.11 -1.41 2.42
CA ASN A 245 39.71 -2.16 1.23
C ASN A 245 38.24 -1.94 0.78
N ASP A 246 37.40 -1.36 1.65
CA ASP A 246 36.00 -1.01 1.42
C ASP A 246 35.86 0.19 0.46
N TRP A 247 36.81 1.13 0.46
CA TRP A 247 36.71 2.35 -0.36
C TRP A 247 36.71 2.05 -1.87
N LYS A 248 37.47 1.03 -2.30
CA LYS A 248 37.60 0.68 -3.73
C LYS A 248 36.31 0.11 -4.33
N ILE A 249 35.46 -0.58 -3.55
CA ILE A 249 34.15 -1.03 -4.07
C ILE A 249 33.17 0.14 -4.23
N PHE A 250 33.24 1.16 -3.38
CA PHE A 250 32.48 2.40 -3.57
C PHE A 250 32.96 3.16 -4.81
N GLN A 251 34.27 3.20 -5.05
CA GLN A 251 34.82 3.79 -6.28
C GLN A 251 34.32 3.05 -7.53
N LEU A 252 34.31 1.71 -7.52
CA LEU A 252 33.74 0.93 -8.62
C LEU A 252 32.25 1.20 -8.84
N LEU A 253 31.46 1.35 -7.77
CA LEU A 253 30.06 1.73 -7.85
C LEU A 253 29.89 3.14 -8.44
N ASN A 254 30.73 4.08 -8.06
CA ASN A 254 30.70 5.48 -8.51
C ASN A 254 31.13 5.63 -9.97
N ASP A 255 32.08 4.82 -10.41
CA ASP A 255 32.57 4.79 -11.80
C ASP A 255 31.62 4.04 -12.74
N GLN A 256 30.54 3.42 -12.23
CA GLN A 256 29.61 2.67 -13.07
C GLN A 256 28.75 3.62 -13.92
N ASN A 257 28.92 3.54 -15.23
CA ASN A 257 28.08 4.28 -16.17
C ASN A 257 26.71 3.62 -16.28
N PHE A 258 25.63 4.41 -16.18
CA PHE A 258 24.29 3.92 -16.45
C PHE A 258 23.78 4.36 -17.82
N THR A 259 23.01 3.46 -18.43
CA THR A 259 22.21 3.72 -19.62
C THR A 259 20.75 3.59 -19.24
N MET A 260 20.00 4.67 -19.46
CA MET A 260 18.55 4.67 -19.28
C MET A 260 17.91 4.32 -20.61
N ALA A 261 17.07 3.29 -20.63
CA ALA A 261 16.21 2.94 -21.76
C ALA A 261 14.75 3.24 -21.41
N VAL A 262 14.07 3.94 -22.31
CA VAL A 262 12.67 4.34 -22.17
C VAL A 262 11.91 3.70 -23.33
N ASN A 263 10.90 2.90 -23.00
CA ASN A 263 9.98 2.34 -23.98
C ASN A 263 8.61 2.97 -23.80
N LEU A 264 8.20 3.72 -24.79
CA LEU A 264 6.85 4.23 -24.93
C LEU A 264 5.99 3.12 -25.55
N ILE A 265 4.92 2.73 -24.88
CA ILE A 265 4.04 1.62 -25.29
C ILE A 265 2.69 2.20 -25.69
N ASN A 266 2.13 1.66 -26.77
CA ASN A 266 0.92 2.12 -27.40
C ASN A 266 1.06 3.63 -27.70
N THR A 267 1.94 3.95 -28.64
CA THR A 267 2.21 5.33 -29.07
C THR A 267 2.51 5.41 -30.56
N GLY A 268 2.12 6.53 -31.17
CA GLY A 268 2.54 6.91 -32.52
C GLY A 268 3.78 7.81 -32.56
N ALA A 269 4.39 8.10 -31.40
CA ALA A 269 5.58 8.96 -31.31
C ALA A 269 6.74 8.32 -32.07
N LYS A 270 7.39 9.09 -32.94
CA LYS A 270 8.59 8.67 -33.68
C LYS A 270 9.85 9.20 -32.99
N CYS A 271 10.96 8.51 -33.20
CA CYS A 271 12.27 8.88 -32.70
C CYS A 271 12.66 10.34 -33.00
N ASP A 272 12.34 10.86 -34.18
CA ASP A 272 12.67 12.23 -34.59
C ASP A 272 11.91 13.30 -33.80
N HIS A 273 10.80 12.92 -33.18
CA HIS A 273 9.97 13.82 -32.37
C HIS A 273 10.31 13.77 -30.88
N ILE A 274 11.30 12.95 -30.50
CA ILE A 274 11.72 12.78 -29.11
C ILE A 274 13.06 13.49 -28.91
N ASP A 275 13.09 14.47 -28.02
CA ASP A 275 14.27 15.16 -27.57
C ASP A 275 14.54 14.84 -26.08
N VAL A 276 15.81 14.66 -25.74
CA VAL A 276 16.23 14.40 -24.36
C VAL A 276 17.19 15.51 -23.95
N HIS A 277 16.91 16.13 -22.82
CA HIS A 277 17.69 17.22 -22.25
C HIS A 277 18.15 16.87 -20.84
N HIS A 278 19.39 17.20 -20.52
CA HIS A 278 19.92 17.16 -19.17
C HIS A 278 19.73 18.53 -18.52
N ASN A 279 18.97 18.59 -17.44
CA ASN A 279 18.80 19.82 -16.68
C ASN A 279 19.94 19.96 -15.67
N LYS A 280 20.89 20.87 -15.95
CA LYS A 280 21.97 21.20 -15.00
C LYS A 280 21.43 22.11 -13.90
N ARG A 281 22.05 22.05 -12.71
CA ARG A 281 21.70 22.90 -11.55
C ARG A 281 21.78 24.41 -11.84
N THR A 282 22.50 24.81 -12.88
CA THR A 282 22.66 26.22 -13.31
C THR A 282 21.46 26.76 -14.10
N GLY A 283 20.40 25.97 -14.30
CA GLY A 283 19.22 26.37 -15.08
C GLY A 283 19.41 26.29 -16.59
N HIS A 284 20.54 25.76 -17.07
CA HIS A 284 20.77 25.45 -18.48
C HIS A 284 20.49 23.98 -18.77
N SER A 285 19.68 23.74 -19.81
CA SER A 285 19.40 22.41 -20.34
C SER A 285 20.37 22.09 -21.48
N GLU A 286 21.03 20.93 -21.43
CA GLU A 286 21.94 20.46 -22.47
C GLU A 286 21.31 19.27 -23.20
N LYS A 287 21.27 19.29 -24.53
CA LYS A 287 20.69 18.18 -25.30
C LYS A 287 21.57 16.93 -25.15
N ILE A 288 21.00 15.84 -24.68
CA ILE A 288 21.67 14.53 -24.60
C ILE A 288 21.47 13.82 -25.93
N SER A 289 22.54 13.33 -26.52
CA SER A 289 22.44 12.49 -27.72
C SER A 289 21.81 11.14 -27.36
N LYS A 290 20.78 10.74 -28.12
CA LYS A 290 20.16 9.40 -28.00
C LYS A 290 21.18 8.37 -28.47
N THR A 291 21.49 7.39 -27.62
CA THR A 291 22.45 6.31 -27.94
C THR A 291 21.82 5.31 -28.92
N TYR A 292 20.53 5.04 -28.74
CA TYR A 292 19.75 4.15 -29.58
C TYR A 292 18.31 4.66 -29.65
N CYS A 293 17.69 4.54 -30.82
CA CYS A 293 16.27 4.83 -30.99
C CYS A 293 15.68 3.92 -32.06
N ASN A 294 14.59 3.23 -31.74
CA ASN A 294 13.93 2.29 -32.63
C ASN A 294 12.42 2.52 -32.63
N ASP A 295 11.90 2.81 -33.82
CA ASP A 295 10.47 2.91 -34.10
C ASP A 295 10.02 1.60 -34.73
N LEU A 296 9.30 0.76 -33.97
CA LEU A 296 8.70 -0.44 -34.56
C LEU A 296 7.54 0.00 -35.46
N ASN A 297 7.60 -0.39 -36.75
CA ASN A 297 6.70 0.03 -37.85
C ASN A 297 5.18 -0.12 -37.62
N ASN A 298 4.74 -0.71 -36.50
CA ASN A 298 3.33 -0.98 -36.21
C ASN A 298 2.71 -0.05 -35.15
N ASN A 299 3.31 1.09 -34.81
CA ASN A 299 2.76 2.08 -33.85
C ASN A 299 2.44 1.51 -32.44
N PHE A 300 3.10 0.43 -32.05
CA PHE A 300 2.86 -0.22 -30.76
C PHE A 300 3.92 0.14 -29.73
N THR A 301 5.16 0.40 -30.12
CA THR A 301 6.24 0.68 -29.17
C THR A 301 7.34 1.50 -29.83
N THR A 302 7.76 2.56 -29.14
CA THR A 302 8.91 3.38 -29.51
C THR A 302 9.91 3.33 -28.36
N SER A 303 11.14 2.94 -28.67
CA SER A 303 12.17 2.70 -27.67
C SER A 303 13.36 3.60 -27.93
N PHE A 304 13.83 4.30 -26.90
CA PHE A 304 15.06 5.09 -27.00
C PHE A 304 15.91 4.94 -25.74
N SER A 305 17.21 5.13 -25.86
CA SER A 305 18.12 5.10 -24.72
C SER A 305 19.11 6.26 -24.74
N PHE A 306 19.58 6.64 -23.56
CA PHE A 306 20.56 7.70 -23.36
C PHE A 306 21.42 7.37 -22.14
N GLN A 307 22.67 7.84 -22.14
CA GLN A 307 23.55 7.70 -20.99
C GLN A 307 23.20 8.74 -19.92
N THR A 308 23.21 8.32 -18.66
CA THR A 308 23.08 9.27 -17.54
C THR A 308 24.45 9.83 -17.22
N PRO A 309 24.65 11.15 -17.23
CA PRO A 309 25.97 11.74 -17.00
C PRO A 309 26.46 11.57 -15.56
N THR A 310 25.55 11.45 -14.59
CA THR A 310 25.85 11.25 -13.17
C THR A 310 24.73 10.46 -12.49
N HIS A 311 25.03 9.85 -11.34
CA HIS A 311 24.04 9.17 -10.46
C HIS A 311 23.06 10.15 -9.79
N THR A 312 23.35 11.45 -9.87
CA THR A 312 22.46 12.54 -9.43
C THR A 312 22.23 13.51 -10.59
N SER A 313 21.25 13.19 -11.42
CA SER A 313 20.94 13.95 -12.64
C SER A 313 19.43 14.11 -12.83
N THR A 314 19.03 15.04 -13.68
CA THR A 314 17.62 15.20 -14.08
C THR A 314 17.55 15.21 -15.59
N ALA A 315 16.94 14.17 -16.16
CA ALA A 315 16.71 14.05 -17.59
C ALA A 315 15.27 14.45 -17.91
N GLN A 316 15.12 15.43 -18.78
CA GLN A 316 13.83 15.85 -19.32
C GLN A 316 13.69 15.25 -20.72
N VAL A 317 12.64 14.46 -20.91
CA VAL A 317 12.25 13.90 -22.19
C VAL A 317 11.09 14.72 -22.72
N THR A 318 11.25 15.26 -23.90
CA THR A 318 10.26 16.08 -24.59
C THR A 318 9.84 15.37 -25.87
N ILE A 319 8.53 15.22 -26.07
CA ILE A 319 7.94 14.55 -27.21
C ILE A 319 7.08 15.59 -27.94
N ASN A 320 7.52 15.99 -29.12
CA ASN A 320 6.91 17.06 -29.91
C ASN A 320 5.87 16.48 -30.87
N GLY A 321 4.60 16.71 -30.58
CA GLY A 321 3.48 16.36 -31.41
C GLY A 321 2.33 15.75 -30.60
N PRO A 322 1.14 15.63 -31.22
CA PRO A 322 -0.06 15.14 -30.57
C PRO A 322 -0.05 13.61 -30.46
N TYR A 323 0.91 13.06 -29.72
CA TYR A 323 1.06 11.61 -29.54
C TYR A 323 0.35 11.11 -28.29
N PHE A 324 -0.43 10.05 -28.44
CA PHE A 324 -0.94 9.29 -27.31
C PHE A 324 0.15 8.35 -26.78
N ILE A 325 0.22 8.16 -25.47
CA ILE A 325 1.15 7.24 -24.80
C ILE A 325 0.35 6.45 -23.77
N GLY A 326 0.16 5.15 -24.01
CA GLY A 326 -0.63 4.30 -23.12
C GLY A 326 0.14 3.81 -21.89
N ALA A 327 1.43 3.54 -22.04
CA ALA A 327 2.31 3.16 -20.94
C ALA A 327 3.76 3.53 -21.22
N ILE A 328 4.57 3.63 -20.17
CA ILE A 328 6.01 3.88 -20.23
C ILE A 328 6.72 2.81 -19.42
N ARG A 329 7.71 2.14 -20.03
CA ARG A 329 8.64 1.27 -19.32
C ARG A 329 10.00 1.96 -19.23
N LEU A 330 10.45 2.16 -18.01
CA LEU A 330 11.74 2.73 -17.68
C LEU A 330 12.69 1.59 -17.29
N CYS A 331 13.80 1.42 -17.99
CA CYS A 331 14.82 0.43 -17.71
C CYS A 331 16.16 1.11 -17.43
N LEU A 332 16.79 0.78 -16.31
CA LEU A 332 18.10 1.28 -15.94
C LEU A 332 19.11 0.15 -16.04
N HIS A 333 20.11 0.35 -16.89
CA HIS A 333 21.17 -0.62 -17.16
C HIS A 333 22.51 -0.08 -16.69
N GLY A 334 23.34 -0.93 -16.08
CA GLY A 334 24.71 -0.62 -15.68
C GLY A 334 25.60 -1.83 -15.90
N LEU A 335 26.63 -1.68 -16.72
CA LEU A 335 27.51 -2.80 -17.07
C LEU A 335 28.29 -3.30 -15.85
N PRO A 336 28.52 -4.63 -15.73
CA PRO A 336 29.40 -5.16 -14.70
C PRO A 336 30.83 -4.68 -14.96
N LYS A 337 31.58 -4.48 -13.88
CA LYS A 337 33.01 -4.16 -13.96
C LYS A 337 33.78 -5.13 -13.08
N TYR A 338 34.61 -5.92 -13.74
CA TYR A 338 35.58 -6.79 -13.08
C TYR A 338 36.92 -6.07 -13.06
N VAL A 339 37.54 -5.97 -11.88
CA VAL A 339 38.92 -5.49 -11.77
C VAL A 339 39.81 -6.70 -12.02
N ASN A 340 40.31 -6.83 -13.25
CA ASN A 340 41.06 -8.02 -13.68
C ASN A 340 42.52 -8.04 -13.25
N ASP A 341 43.02 -6.99 -12.61
CA ASP A 341 44.42 -6.93 -12.18
C ASP A 341 44.48 -6.77 -10.65
N GLU A 342 45.03 -7.78 -9.99
CA GLU A 342 45.41 -7.88 -8.57
C GLU A 342 44.29 -7.97 -7.51
N ASP A 343 43.02 -7.67 -7.84
CA ASP A 343 41.91 -7.61 -6.88
C ASP A 343 40.73 -8.57 -7.22
N GLU A 344 41.00 -9.88 -7.32
CA GLU A 344 39.98 -10.95 -7.55
C GLU A 344 38.83 -10.99 -6.51
N TYR A 345 38.93 -10.22 -5.42
CA TYR A 345 37.99 -10.23 -4.31
C TYR A 345 36.90 -9.15 -4.40
N ARG A 346 36.84 -8.38 -5.50
CA ARG A 346 35.87 -7.30 -5.69
C ARG A 346 35.10 -7.43 -7.00
N GLU A 347 33.79 -7.53 -6.90
CA GLU A 347 32.91 -7.65 -8.07
C GLU A 347 31.83 -6.56 -8.06
N LEU A 348 31.82 -5.73 -9.12
CA LEU A 348 30.68 -4.87 -9.41
C LEU A 348 29.68 -5.64 -10.28
N LYS A 349 28.48 -5.87 -9.74
CA LYS A 349 27.43 -6.58 -10.46
C LYS A 349 26.76 -5.69 -11.49
N GLU A 350 26.25 -6.35 -12.53
CA GLU A 350 25.36 -5.73 -13.49
C GLU A 350 24.09 -5.21 -12.81
N LEU A 351 23.67 -4.03 -13.24
CA LEU A 351 22.36 -3.46 -12.94
C LEU A 351 21.49 -3.63 -14.18
N ASP A 352 20.37 -4.34 -14.05
CA ASP A 352 19.37 -4.44 -15.11
C ASP A 352 17.98 -4.50 -14.47
N VAL A 353 17.31 -3.35 -14.38
CA VAL A 353 16.01 -3.23 -13.71
C VAL A 353 15.06 -2.41 -14.56
N CYS A 354 13.86 -2.94 -14.80
CA CYS A 354 12.79 -2.27 -15.52
C CYS A 354 11.54 -2.09 -14.66
N THR A 355 10.95 -0.90 -14.71
CA THR A 355 9.65 -0.60 -14.11
C THR A 355 8.66 -0.16 -15.19
N LEU A 356 7.44 -0.70 -15.15
CA LEU A 356 6.34 -0.33 -16.04
C LEU A 356 5.36 0.60 -15.34
N PHE A 357 5.10 1.76 -15.94
CA PHE A 357 4.08 2.71 -15.54
C PHE A 357 2.97 2.69 -16.58
N HIS A 358 1.74 2.44 -16.15
CA HIS A 358 0.57 2.38 -17.03
C HIS A 358 -0.64 2.99 -16.33
N THR A 359 -1.61 3.43 -17.12
CA THR A 359 -2.91 3.89 -16.64
C THR A 359 -4.02 3.09 -17.29
N ASP A 360 -5.06 2.77 -16.54
CA ASP A 360 -6.19 2.00 -17.06
C ASP A 360 -7.09 2.91 -17.91
N LYS A 361 -7.18 2.61 -19.21
CA LYS A 361 -8.07 3.31 -20.17
C LYS A 361 -7.80 4.82 -20.28
N GLN A 362 -6.61 5.26 -19.87
CA GLN A 362 -6.16 6.64 -19.90
C GLN A 362 -4.81 6.71 -20.64
N THR A 363 -4.25 7.91 -20.79
CA THR A 363 -2.90 8.10 -21.35
C THR A 363 -2.07 8.75 -20.29
N ILE A 364 -0.75 8.67 -20.46
CA ILE A 364 0.16 9.36 -19.57
C ILE A 364 -0.05 10.88 -19.71
N GLY A 365 -0.02 11.61 -18.58
CA GLY A 365 -0.20 13.06 -18.50
C GLY A 365 0.82 13.83 -19.34
N LEU A 366 0.53 15.11 -19.63
CA LEU A 366 1.39 15.95 -20.46
C LEU A 366 2.67 16.37 -19.74
N SER A 367 2.61 16.44 -18.40
CA SER A 367 3.75 16.67 -17.54
C SER A 367 3.75 15.62 -16.43
N THR A 368 4.78 14.77 -16.38
CA THR A 368 4.91 13.75 -15.33
C THR A 368 6.33 13.66 -14.80
N TYR A 369 6.45 13.50 -13.49
CA TYR A 369 7.72 13.32 -12.79
C TYR A 369 7.92 11.88 -12.33
N PHE A 370 9.01 11.26 -12.79
CA PHE A 370 9.49 9.96 -12.36
C PHE A 370 10.75 10.14 -11.50
N TYR A 371 10.78 9.47 -10.36
CA TYR A 371 11.89 9.50 -9.43
C TYR A 371 12.57 8.14 -9.44
N VAL A 372 13.90 8.14 -9.53
CA VAL A 372 14.74 6.94 -9.47
C VAL A 372 15.73 7.15 -8.34
N ASP A 373 15.40 6.60 -7.17
CA ASP A 373 16.24 6.63 -5.99
C ASP A 373 17.24 5.47 -6.04
N LEU A 374 18.53 5.78 -6.09
CA LEU A 374 19.62 4.82 -6.21
C LEU A 374 20.22 4.54 -4.84
N VAL A 375 20.11 3.29 -4.39
CA VAL A 375 20.71 2.82 -3.14
C VAL A 375 21.90 1.91 -3.44
N ARG A 376 23.04 2.18 -2.82
CA ARG A 376 24.20 1.27 -2.88
C ARG A 376 23.94 0.05 -2.01
N VAL A 377 24.12 -1.14 -2.56
CA VAL A 377 24.03 -2.40 -1.81
C VAL A 377 25.35 -3.13 -1.89
N LEU A 378 25.97 -3.35 -0.74
CA LEU A 378 27.23 -4.05 -0.57
C LEU A 378 27.00 -5.41 0.06
N ASN A 379 27.53 -6.46 -0.58
CA ASN A 379 27.59 -7.80 -0.02
C ASN A 379 29.03 -8.08 0.39
N VAL A 380 29.24 -8.29 1.69
CA VAL A 380 30.56 -8.56 2.27
C VAL A 380 30.58 -10.00 2.72
N THR A 381 31.45 -10.81 2.12
CA THR A 381 31.61 -12.23 2.48
C THR A 381 32.93 -12.38 3.22
N LYS A 382 32.83 -12.57 4.54
CA LYS A 382 34.01 -12.76 5.38
C LYS A 382 34.60 -14.15 5.15
N PRO A 383 35.94 -14.27 5.10
CA PRO A 383 36.60 -15.55 4.90
C PRO A 383 36.52 -16.41 6.16
N LEU A 384 36.69 -17.73 5.99
CA LEU A 384 36.72 -18.67 7.10
C LEU A 384 38.06 -18.64 7.85
N ARG A 385 39.15 -18.34 7.14
CA ARG A 385 40.51 -18.24 7.69
C ARG A 385 40.96 -16.78 7.75
N ARG A 386 41.67 -16.39 8.83
CA ARG A 386 42.24 -15.03 8.98
C ARG A 386 43.26 -14.67 7.91
N SER A 387 43.82 -15.64 7.18
CA SER A 387 44.79 -15.42 6.10
C SER A 387 44.17 -15.21 4.72
N GLN A 388 42.84 -15.32 4.59
CA GLN A 388 42.13 -15.11 3.34
C GLN A 388 41.53 -13.70 3.30
N HIS A 389 41.29 -13.19 2.09
CA HIS A 389 40.71 -11.87 1.89
C HIS A 389 39.18 -11.91 2.01
N THR A 390 38.60 -10.79 2.41
CA THR A 390 37.15 -10.58 2.40
C THR A 390 36.70 -10.28 0.97
N ASN A 391 35.67 -10.98 0.49
CA ASN A 391 35.09 -10.71 -0.82
C ASN A 391 34.02 -9.64 -0.71
N TYR A 392 34.12 -8.62 -1.55
CA TYR A 392 33.16 -7.54 -1.68
C TYR A 392 32.42 -7.66 -3.00
N SER A 393 31.11 -7.52 -2.97
CA SER A 393 30.30 -7.39 -4.17
C SER A 393 29.37 -6.20 -4.04
N GLY A 394 29.43 -5.28 -4.99
CA GLY A 394 28.60 -4.08 -5.02
C GLY A 394 27.53 -4.19 -6.10
N VAL A 395 26.33 -3.70 -5.80
CA VAL A 395 25.25 -3.52 -6.78
C VAL A 395 24.44 -2.29 -6.44
N TRP A 396 23.98 -1.56 -7.45
CA TRP A 396 22.98 -0.51 -7.27
C TRP A 396 21.58 -1.12 -7.22
N LYS A 397 20.74 -0.59 -6.34
CA LYS A 397 19.33 -0.97 -6.27
C LYS A 397 18.46 0.27 -6.49
N PRO A 398 17.86 0.42 -7.69
CA PRO A 398 16.96 1.53 -7.96
C PRO A 398 15.60 1.28 -7.30
N ILE A 399 15.02 2.34 -6.75
CA ILE A 399 13.65 2.40 -6.27
C ILE A 399 12.95 3.47 -7.11
N THR A 400 11.98 3.06 -7.90
CA THR A 400 11.29 3.96 -8.82
C THR A 400 9.93 4.37 -8.26
N THR A 401 9.69 5.67 -8.13
CA THR A 401 8.43 6.25 -7.66
C THR A 401 7.95 7.35 -8.61
N TYR A 402 6.71 7.78 -8.48
CA TYR A 402 6.13 8.90 -9.23
C TYR A 402 5.23 9.72 -8.29
N ILE A 403 5.14 11.03 -8.49
CA ILE A 403 4.46 11.95 -7.56
C ILE A 403 3.07 12.39 -8.05
N ASP A 404 2.85 12.41 -9.37
CA ASP A 404 1.61 12.93 -9.93
C ASP A 404 0.64 11.82 -10.37
N ASN A 405 -0.64 12.16 -10.55
CA ASN A 405 -1.53 11.28 -11.28
C ASN A 405 -0.92 11.03 -12.66
N LEU A 406 -0.55 9.78 -12.93
CA LEU A 406 -0.06 9.33 -14.22
C LEU A 406 -1.05 9.67 -15.35
N SER A 407 -2.32 9.97 -15.02
CA SER A 407 -3.32 10.44 -15.95
C SER A 407 -3.79 11.86 -15.62
N GLU A 408 -3.91 12.69 -16.65
CA GLU A 408 -4.80 13.84 -16.63
C GLU A 408 -6.23 13.40 -17.01
N GLU A 409 -7.24 13.82 -16.25
CA GLU A 409 -8.65 13.59 -16.59
C GLU A 409 -8.98 14.21 -17.96
N LEU A 410 -9.82 13.49 -18.70
CA LEU A 410 -10.16 13.74 -20.10
C LEU A 410 -11.05 15.00 -20.24
N TYR A 411 -10.61 16.04 -20.95
CA TYR A 411 -11.48 17.16 -21.32
C TYR A 411 -12.12 16.94 -22.71
N TYR A 412 -13.46 16.87 -22.72
CA TYR A 412 -14.47 16.86 -23.80
C TYR A 412 -14.16 16.60 -25.29
N ALA A 413 -15.06 15.81 -25.91
CA ALA A 413 -15.24 15.65 -27.36
C ALA A 413 -16.35 16.59 -27.89
N LYS A 414 -16.04 17.41 -28.90
CA LYS A 414 -17.06 18.08 -29.72
C LYS A 414 -17.27 17.20 -30.97
N TYR A 415 -18.49 16.72 -31.21
CA TYR A 415 -18.92 15.95 -32.41
C TYR A 415 -18.43 14.50 -32.56
N GLY A 416 -18.04 13.81 -31.49
CA GLY A 416 -17.72 12.37 -31.56
C GLY A 416 -16.31 12.05 -32.04
N GLU A 417 -15.48 13.06 -32.28
CA GLU A 417 -14.04 12.92 -32.40
C GLU A 417 -13.38 13.15 -31.04
N TYR A 418 -12.56 12.20 -30.60
CA TYR A 418 -11.78 12.31 -29.37
C TYR A 418 -10.69 13.38 -29.56
N LEU A 419 -10.95 14.63 -29.14
CA LEU A 419 -9.96 15.70 -29.10
C LEU A 419 -9.01 15.51 -27.90
N ARG A 420 -8.09 14.54 -27.99
CA ARG A 420 -6.98 14.43 -27.03
C ARG A 420 -5.64 14.90 -27.61
N TYR A 421 -5.70 15.78 -28.62
CA TYR A 421 -4.57 16.09 -29.50
C TYR A 421 -4.32 17.59 -29.64
N ALA A 422 -4.56 18.38 -28.58
CA ALA A 422 -4.32 19.82 -28.61
C ALA A 422 -3.00 20.24 -27.94
N SER A 423 -2.26 19.30 -27.31
CA SER A 423 -0.90 19.60 -26.89
C SER A 423 0.06 19.21 -27.99
N ASP A 424 0.78 20.20 -28.50
CA ASP A 424 1.89 19.99 -29.42
C ASP A 424 3.10 19.36 -28.71
N GLN A 425 3.03 19.13 -27.39
CA GLN A 425 4.16 18.68 -26.61
C GLN A 425 3.76 17.88 -25.36
N THR A 426 4.46 16.77 -25.12
CA THR A 426 4.41 15.98 -23.88
C THR A 426 5.80 15.95 -23.27
N THR A 427 5.92 16.22 -21.97
CA THR A 427 7.20 16.28 -21.25
C THR A 427 7.20 15.36 -20.04
N PHE A 428 8.21 14.50 -19.94
CA PHE A 428 8.46 13.68 -18.76
C PHE A 428 9.80 14.06 -18.15
N THR A 429 9.82 14.23 -16.83
CA THR A 429 11.05 14.50 -16.10
C THR A 429 11.43 13.28 -15.27
N ILE A 430 12.63 12.75 -15.51
CA ILE A 430 13.20 11.61 -14.78
C ILE A 430 14.30 12.15 -13.89
N LYS A 431 14.10 12.07 -12.57
CA LYS A 431 15.04 12.56 -11.57
C LYS A 431 15.76 11.39 -10.91
N PHE A 432 17.08 11.33 -11.10
CA PHE A 432 17.96 10.39 -10.45
C PHE A 432 18.48 11.01 -9.15
N LYS A 433 18.33 10.28 -8.04
CA LYS A 433 18.82 10.70 -6.74
C LYS A 433 19.55 9.54 -6.07
N GLU A 434 20.82 9.75 -5.78
CA GLU A 434 21.57 8.87 -4.91
C GLU A 434 21.14 9.07 -3.45
N GLN A 435 20.95 7.98 -2.72
CA GLN A 435 20.66 8.03 -1.29
C GLN A 435 21.95 8.15 -0.47
N ASN A 436 21.89 8.92 0.62
CA ASN A 436 23.04 9.16 1.49
C ASN A 436 23.43 7.95 2.37
N TYR A 437 22.72 6.83 2.23
CA TYR A 437 22.97 5.60 2.96
C TYR A 437 23.21 4.44 1.99
N TYR A 438 23.85 3.39 2.50
CA TYR A 438 24.05 2.14 1.79
C TYR A 438 23.57 0.97 2.64
N VAL A 439 23.24 -0.15 1.98
CA VAL A 439 22.84 -1.38 2.66
C VAL A 439 24.01 -2.35 2.61
N GLN A 440 24.50 -2.76 3.78
CA GLN A 440 25.56 -3.76 3.89
C GLN A 440 25.01 -5.10 4.36
N ASN A 441 25.12 -6.11 3.50
CA ASN A 441 24.81 -7.49 3.81
C ASN A 441 26.08 -8.25 4.17
N ASN A 442 26.25 -8.52 5.46
CA ASN A 442 27.35 -9.36 5.95
C ASN A 442 26.97 -10.84 5.82
N LYS A 443 27.62 -11.55 4.91
CA LYS A 443 27.50 -13.00 4.77
C LYS A 443 28.59 -13.69 5.60
N SER A 444 28.17 -14.65 6.43
CA SER A 444 29.09 -15.59 7.06
C SER A 444 29.81 -16.42 6.00
N PRO A 445 31.04 -16.91 6.27
CA PRO A 445 31.79 -17.72 5.33
C PRO A 445 30.93 -18.88 4.85
N ILE A 446 30.89 -19.09 3.53
CA ILE A 446 30.24 -20.25 2.93
C ILE A 446 30.99 -21.48 3.42
N ILE A 447 30.52 -22.09 4.50
CA ILE A 447 31.06 -23.36 4.92
C ILE A 447 30.69 -24.35 3.82
N ARG A 448 31.68 -24.77 3.02
CA ARG A 448 31.49 -25.83 2.03
C ARG A 448 30.92 -27.01 2.78
N ARG A 449 29.66 -27.38 2.52
CA ARG A 449 28.98 -28.49 3.21
C ARG A 449 29.87 -29.75 3.21
N GLY A 450 30.57 -30.01 2.11
CA GLY A 450 31.52 -31.11 2.00
C GLY A 450 32.67 -31.09 3.01
N ALA A 451 33.16 -29.93 3.45
CA ALA A 451 34.22 -29.84 4.46
C ALA A 451 33.71 -30.21 5.87
N ILE A 452 32.51 -29.76 6.25
CA ILE A 452 31.88 -30.22 7.49
C ILE A 452 31.65 -31.72 7.40
N THR A 453 31.03 -32.20 6.33
CA THR A 453 30.73 -33.62 6.14
C THR A 453 31.99 -34.48 6.22
N PHE A 454 33.09 -34.05 5.58
CA PHE A 454 34.38 -34.73 5.66
C PHE A 454 34.98 -34.74 7.07
N HIS A 455 34.98 -33.61 7.78
CA HIS A 455 35.48 -33.56 9.15
C HIS A 455 34.63 -34.39 10.12
N THR A 456 33.31 -34.40 9.94
CA THR A 456 32.40 -35.26 10.71
C THR A 456 32.68 -36.73 10.43
N PHE A 457 32.87 -37.13 9.16
CA PHE A 457 33.23 -38.51 8.83
C PHE A 457 34.58 -38.92 9.43
N MET A 458 35.61 -38.08 9.27
CA MET A 458 36.93 -38.33 9.85
C MET A 458 36.86 -38.49 11.37
N PHE A 459 36.12 -37.61 12.06
CA PHE A 459 35.94 -37.71 13.51
C PHE A 459 35.21 -39.01 13.90
N MET A 460 34.16 -39.39 13.18
CA MET A 460 33.43 -40.63 13.43
C MET A 460 34.31 -41.87 13.23
N PHE A 461 35.13 -41.93 12.18
CA PHE A 461 36.08 -43.03 11.99
C PHE A 461 37.11 -43.11 13.12
N LEU A 462 37.65 -41.96 13.54
CA LEU A 462 38.60 -41.89 14.65
C LEU A 462 37.98 -42.41 15.96
N LEU A 463 36.70 -42.12 16.21
CA LEU A 463 35.93 -42.60 17.36
C LEU A 463 35.68 -44.11 17.31
N ILE A 464 35.34 -44.64 16.13
CA ILE A 464 35.18 -46.08 15.92
C ILE A 464 36.50 -46.81 16.15
N ASP A 465 37.60 -46.30 15.59
CA ASP A 465 38.94 -46.89 15.73
C ASP A 465 39.41 -46.87 17.19
N THR A 466 39.17 -45.77 17.92
CA THR A 466 39.51 -45.70 19.35
C THR A 466 38.69 -46.67 20.19
N ILE A 467 37.39 -46.81 19.94
CA ILE A 467 36.54 -47.81 20.62
C ILE A 467 37.01 -49.24 20.30
N ALA A 468 37.34 -49.53 19.04
CA ALA A 468 37.84 -50.84 18.62
C ALA A 468 39.19 -51.17 19.31
N MET A 469 40.11 -50.21 19.37
CA MET A 469 41.39 -50.38 20.08
C MET A 469 41.19 -50.57 21.59
N LEU A 470 40.28 -49.82 22.21
CA LEU A 470 39.91 -50.01 23.63
C LEU A 470 39.32 -51.40 23.88
N PHE A 471 38.46 -51.89 22.98
CA PHE A 471 37.89 -53.23 23.07
C PHE A 471 38.95 -54.33 22.94
N ILE A 472 39.89 -54.19 21.99
CA ILE A 472 41.00 -55.11 21.81
C ILE A 472 41.90 -55.11 23.06
N LEU A 473 42.24 -53.93 23.61
CA LEU A 473 43.01 -53.80 24.84
C LEU A 473 42.28 -54.45 26.03
N TYR A 474 40.98 -54.23 26.17
CA TYR A 474 40.17 -54.86 27.21
C TYR A 474 40.19 -56.39 27.08
N LYS A 475 40.06 -56.93 25.87
CA LYS A 475 40.06 -58.38 25.64
C LYS A 475 41.44 -59.02 25.88
N LEU A 476 42.51 -58.35 25.45
CA LEU A 476 43.88 -58.87 25.57
C LEU A 476 44.46 -58.71 26.97
N TRP A 477 44.17 -57.61 27.66
CA TRP A 477 44.77 -57.28 28.96
C TRP A 477 43.75 -57.33 30.09
N GLY A 478 42.60 -56.68 29.90
CA GLY A 478 41.55 -56.59 30.93
C GLY A 478 40.96 -57.95 31.29
N GLN A 479 40.56 -58.75 30.30
CA GLN A 479 39.94 -60.06 30.52
C GLN A 479 40.86 -61.04 31.26
N PRO A 480 42.16 -61.22 30.91
CA PRO A 480 43.05 -62.06 31.70
C PRO A 480 43.36 -61.49 33.07
N LEU A 481 43.48 -60.16 33.25
CA LEU A 481 43.64 -59.53 34.57
C LEU A 481 42.43 -59.81 35.47
N VAL A 482 41.22 -59.62 34.97
CA VAL A 482 39.99 -59.90 35.71
C VAL A 482 39.90 -61.39 36.06
N ARG A 483 40.22 -62.30 35.13
CA ARG A 483 40.28 -63.73 35.43
C ARG A 483 41.32 -64.06 36.50
N CYS A 484 42.50 -63.45 36.43
CA CYS A 484 43.57 -63.65 37.41
C CYS A 484 43.15 -63.14 38.80
N LEU A 485 42.57 -61.94 38.88
CA LEU A 485 42.05 -61.36 40.12
C LEU A 485 40.91 -62.20 40.71
N LEU A 486 39.97 -62.66 39.89
CA LEU A 486 38.89 -63.54 40.33
C LEU A 486 39.44 -64.89 40.85
N GLN A 487 40.45 -65.46 40.19
CA GLN A 487 41.11 -66.69 40.68
C GLN A 487 41.84 -66.47 42.00
N LEU A 488 42.53 -65.33 42.17
CA LEU A 488 43.18 -64.97 43.44
C LEU A 488 42.16 -64.79 44.57
N CYS A 489 41.03 -64.11 44.29
CA CYS A 489 39.95 -63.96 45.26
C CYS A 489 39.27 -65.30 45.61
N TYR A 490 39.10 -66.20 44.64
CA TYR A 490 38.49 -67.51 44.88
C TYR A 490 39.42 -68.42 45.69
N LYS A 491 40.73 -68.42 45.39
CA LYS A 491 41.73 -69.22 46.11
C LYS A 491 41.96 -68.74 47.55
N SER A 492 41.90 -67.43 47.79
CA SER A 492 41.88 -66.86 49.15
C SER A 492 40.69 -67.37 49.98
N ARG A 493 39.55 -67.62 49.34
CA ARG A 493 38.32 -68.06 50.01
C ARG A 493 38.32 -69.57 50.32
N GLU A 494 39.00 -70.39 49.53
CA GLU A 494 39.20 -71.82 49.83
C GLU A 494 40.22 -72.07 50.96
N GLN A 495 41.25 -71.21 51.10
CA GLN A 495 42.19 -71.30 52.22
C GLN A 495 41.56 -70.99 53.59
N GLU A 496 40.54 -70.12 53.65
CA GLU A 496 39.75 -69.92 54.87
C GLU A 496 38.86 -71.12 55.22
N CYS A 497 38.40 -71.93 54.24
CA CYS A 497 37.55 -73.10 54.51
C CYS A 497 38.31 -74.36 54.95
N GLN A 498 39.60 -74.53 54.60
CA GLN A 498 40.40 -75.67 55.08
C GLN A 498 41.01 -75.47 56.47
N SER A 499 41.09 -74.22 56.95
CA SER A 499 41.53 -73.89 58.32
C SER A 499 40.43 -74.09 59.39
N SER A 500 39.19 -74.41 59.00
CA SER A 500 38.06 -74.53 59.92
C SER A 500 37.73 -75.98 60.35
N HIS A 501 38.46 -77.00 59.89
CA HIS A 501 38.10 -78.41 60.13
C HIS A 501 39.09 -79.22 60.98
N GLY A 502 39.98 -78.57 61.72
CA GLY A 502 40.91 -79.24 62.62
C GLY A 502 41.04 -78.54 63.96
N GLU A 503 39.97 -78.51 64.77
CA GLU A 503 40.04 -78.41 66.23
C GLU A 503 38.61 -78.36 66.82
N THR A 504 38.10 -79.50 67.28
CA THR A 504 37.31 -79.63 68.52
C THR A 504 37.14 -81.12 68.85
N ALA A 505 38.12 -81.66 69.57
CA ALA A 505 37.95 -82.77 70.50
C ALA A 505 38.51 -82.28 71.85
N ILE A 506 37.91 -82.73 72.96
CA ILE A 506 37.98 -82.20 74.35
C ILE A 506 36.95 -81.06 74.51
N VAL A 507 35.79 -81.24 75.17
CA VAL A 507 35.42 -82.05 76.35
C VAL A 507 34.21 -82.95 76.07
#